data_AF-A0A6M8BC84-F1
#
_entry.id   AF-A0A6M8BC84-F1
#
_cell.length_a   1.000
_cell.length_b   1.000
_cell.length_c   1.000
_cell.angle_alpha   90.00
_cell.angle_beta   90.00
_cell.angle_gamma   90.00
#
_symmetry.space_group_name_H-M   'P 1'
#
loop_
_entity.id
_entity.type
_entity.pdbx_description
1 polymer ?
#
loop_
_entity_poly.entity_id
_entity_poly.type
_entity_poly.pdbx_seq_one_letter_code
_entity_poly.pdbx_strand_id
1 'polypeptide(L)'
;MGNSGTFGARSPAGRLDVIEEMDGWVSPRLQIRFEPSESGLQIFRPDGQPFLTFVELETLRLQAQQQAEQAQQRAERAERRAERLAECLRALGIDPDYIQ
;
A
#
# COMPACT_ATOMS: atom_id res chain seq x y z
N MET A 1 1.94 -26.98 -24.34
CA MET A 1 0.51 -26.59 -24.41
C MET A 1 0.40 -25.16 -23.92
N GLY A 2 0.19 -24.20 -24.83
CA GLY A 2 0.15 -22.78 -24.49
C GLY A 2 -1.23 -22.39 -23.95
N ASN A 3 -1.27 -21.73 -22.80
CA ASN A 3 -2.48 -21.14 -22.24
C ASN A 3 -2.90 -19.92 -23.08
N SER A 4 -3.54 -20.16 -24.21
CA SER A 4 -4.23 -19.11 -24.98
C SER A 4 -5.57 -18.81 -24.31
N GLY A 5 -5.54 -17.97 -23.26
CA GLY A 5 -6.75 -17.38 -22.69
C GLY A 5 -7.28 -16.31 -23.64
N THR A 6 -8.41 -16.55 -24.29
CA THR A 6 -9.07 -15.56 -25.16
C THR A 6 -9.87 -14.58 -24.30
N PHE A 7 -9.39 -13.34 -24.19
CA PHE A 7 -10.14 -12.25 -23.58
C PHE A 7 -10.58 -11.25 -24.67
N GLY A 8 -11.87 -10.93 -24.69
CA GLY A 8 -12.43 -9.98 -25.65
C GLY A 8 -12.44 -8.56 -25.10
N ALA A 9 -11.81 -7.61 -25.80
CA ALA A 9 -11.97 -6.19 -25.50
C ALA A 9 -13.08 -5.59 -26.38
N ARG A 10 -14.01 -4.86 -25.76
CA ARG A 10 -15.11 -4.20 -26.48
C ARG A 10 -14.62 -2.90 -27.12
N SER A 11 -14.57 -2.86 -28.44
CA SER A 11 -14.40 -1.61 -29.20
C SER A 11 -15.57 -0.65 -28.94
N PRO A 12 -15.42 0.67 -29.17
CA PRO A 12 -16.52 1.64 -29.05
C PRO A 12 -17.71 1.34 -29.98
N ALA A 13 -17.52 0.48 -31.00
CA ALA A 13 -18.57 -0.03 -31.87
C ALA A 13 -19.28 -1.31 -31.36
N GLY A 14 -18.95 -1.78 -30.14
CA GLY A 14 -19.60 -2.93 -29.50
C GLY A 14 -19.08 -4.31 -29.94
N ARG A 15 -18.02 -4.37 -30.76
CA ARG A 15 -17.41 -5.63 -31.23
C ARG A 15 -16.27 -6.06 -30.29
N LEU A 16 -16.20 -7.35 -29.98
CA LEU A 16 -15.07 -7.94 -29.25
C LEU A 16 -13.95 -8.18 -30.27
N ASP A 17 -12.85 -7.43 -30.17
CA ASP A 17 -11.64 -7.70 -30.94
C ASP A 17 -10.69 -8.56 -30.07
N VAL A 18 -10.10 -9.60 -30.67
CA VAL A 18 -9.14 -10.49 -30.00
C VAL A 18 -7.83 -9.74 -29.86
N ILE A 19 -7.32 -9.61 -28.64
CA ILE A 19 -5.99 -9.04 -28.38
C ILE A 19 -4.98 -10.19 -28.47
N GLU A 20 -4.21 -10.25 -29.55
CA GLU A 20 -3.22 -11.32 -29.79
C GLU A 20 -1.95 -11.19 -28.92
N GLU A 21 -1.65 -9.98 -28.42
CA GLU A 21 -0.52 -9.73 -27.51
C GLU A 21 -1.00 -8.99 -26.25
N MET A 22 -1.09 -9.71 -25.14
CA MET A 22 -1.46 -9.17 -23.82
C MET A 22 -0.32 -8.43 -23.11
N ASP A 23 0.87 -8.39 -23.70
CA ASP A 23 2.06 -7.82 -23.05
C ASP A 23 1.88 -6.31 -22.82
N GLY A 24 1.63 -5.92 -21.58
CA GLY A 24 1.50 -4.52 -21.16
C GLY A 24 0.23 -3.80 -21.61
N TRP A 25 -0.87 -4.51 -21.92
CA TRP A 25 -2.11 -3.86 -22.38
C TRP A 25 -2.75 -3.00 -21.29
N VAL A 26 -3.05 -1.73 -21.61
CA VAL A 26 -3.70 -0.77 -20.69
C VAL A 26 -5.15 -0.56 -21.09
N SER A 27 -6.08 -0.80 -20.17
CA SER A 27 -7.52 -0.57 -20.40
C SER A 27 -7.82 0.93 -20.55
N PRO A 28 -8.40 1.41 -21.67
CA PRO A 28 -8.70 2.83 -21.86
C PRO A 28 -9.74 3.40 -20.88
N ARG A 29 -10.62 2.55 -20.34
CA ARG A 29 -11.68 2.97 -19.42
C ARG A 29 -11.30 2.87 -17.95
N LEU A 30 -10.47 1.89 -17.60
CA LEU A 30 -10.07 1.61 -16.23
C LEU A 30 -8.65 2.11 -15.92
N GLN A 31 -7.85 2.38 -16.95
CA GLN A 31 -6.43 2.75 -16.85
C GLN A 31 -5.57 1.73 -16.08
N ILE A 32 -6.07 0.50 -15.95
CA ILE A 32 -5.34 -0.62 -15.35
C ILE A 32 -4.56 -1.34 -16.46
N ARG A 33 -3.37 -1.83 -16.11
CA ARG A 33 -2.48 -2.57 -17.01
C ARG A 33 -2.56 -4.06 -16.73
N PHE A 34 -2.64 -4.86 -17.78
CA PHE A 34 -2.65 -6.31 -17.72
C PHE A 34 -1.32 -6.82 -18.27
N GLU A 35 -0.65 -7.68 -17.51
CA GLU A 35 0.60 -8.31 -17.91
C GLU A 35 0.47 -9.83 -17.74
N PRO A 36 0.67 -10.62 -18.80
CA PRO A 36 0.75 -12.07 -18.67
C PRO A 36 2.03 -12.43 -17.91
N SER A 37 1.92 -13.34 -16.94
CA SER A 37 3.04 -13.89 -16.18
C SER A 37 3.11 -15.41 -16.34
N GLU A 38 4.21 -16.02 -15.89
CA GLU A 38 4.37 -17.49 -15.92
C GLU A 38 3.26 -18.24 -15.16
N SER A 39 2.69 -17.60 -14.14
CA SER A 39 1.66 -18.18 -13.25
C SER A 39 0.23 -17.74 -13.59
N GLY A 40 0.04 -16.86 -14.56
CA GLY A 40 -1.28 -16.39 -14.98
C GLY A 40 -1.30 -14.96 -15.49
N LEU A 41 -2.23 -14.15 -14.96
CA LEU A 41 -2.43 -12.76 -15.34
C LEU A 41 -2.17 -11.85 -14.15
N GLN A 42 -1.20 -10.96 -14.28
CA GLN A 42 -0.96 -9.90 -13.30
C GLN A 42 -1.66 -8.62 -13.74
N ILE A 43 -2.36 -7.98 -12.80
CA ILE A 43 -3.08 -6.74 -13.05
C ILE A 43 -2.40 -5.65 -12.24
N PHE A 44 -2.11 -4.52 -12.86
CA PHE A 44 -1.59 -3.33 -12.23
C PHE A 44 -2.63 -2.21 -12.24
N ARG A 45 -2.74 -1.53 -11.11
CA ARG A 45 -3.54 -0.33 -10.91
C ARG A 45 -2.99 0.85 -11.73
N PRO A 46 -3.77 1.95 -11.86
CA PRO A 46 -3.32 3.14 -12.60
C PRO A 46 -2.10 3.82 -11.97
N ASP A 47 -1.85 3.57 -10.68
CA ASP A 47 -0.66 4.03 -9.95
C ASP A 47 0.58 3.14 -10.18
N GLY A 48 0.46 2.11 -11.02
CA GLY A 48 1.52 1.16 -11.34
C GLY A 48 1.76 0.07 -10.30
N GLN A 49 0.99 0.04 -9.21
CA GLN A 49 1.07 -1.02 -8.19
C GLN A 49 0.29 -2.26 -8.64
N PRO A 50 0.75 -3.48 -8.32
CA PRO A 50 -0.02 -4.68 -8.61
C PRO A 50 -1.33 -4.69 -7.80
N PHE A 51 -2.38 -5.28 -8.37
CA PHE A 51 -3.58 -5.62 -7.62
C PHE A 51 -3.25 -6.74 -6.65
N LEU A 52 -3.35 -6.41 -5.37
CA LEU A 52 -3.19 -7.37 -4.30
C LEU A 52 -4.45 -8.20 -4.15
N THR A 53 -4.27 -9.48 -3.84
CA THR A 53 -5.36 -10.35 -3.41
C THR A 53 -5.90 -9.90 -2.05
N PHE A 54 -7.11 -10.34 -1.70
CA PHE A 54 -7.71 -10.05 -0.39
C PHE A 54 -6.82 -10.51 0.78
N VAL A 55 -6.13 -11.63 0.64
CA VAL A 55 -5.24 -12.17 1.67
C VAL A 55 -3.99 -11.30 1.84
N GLU A 56 -3.38 -10.87 0.74
CA GLU A 56 -2.23 -9.96 0.77
C GLU A 56 -2.61 -8.59 1.34
N LEU A 57 -3.78 -8.07 0.99
CA LEU A 57 -4.30 -6.82 1.53
C LEU A 57 -4.50 -6.90 3.04
N GLU A 58 -5.09 -7.99 3.55
CA GLU A 58 -5.26 -8.21 4.98
C GLU A 58 -3.90 -8.31 5.70
N THR A 59 -2.93 -8.99 5.08
CA THR A 59 -1.57 -9.09 5.63
C THR A 59 -0.91 -7.73 5.77
N LEU A 60 -1.00 -6.88 4.73
CA LEU A 60 -0.49 -5.51 4.78
C LEU A 60 -1.23 -4.67 5.83
N ARG A 61 -2.55 -4.83 5.94
CA ARG A 61 -3.36 -4.13 6.94
C ARG A 61 -2.89 -4.47 8.35
N LEU A 62 -2.75 -5.76 8.67
CA LEU A 62 -2.30 -6.22 9.98
C LEU A 62 -0.88 -5.74 10.29
N GLN A 63 0.02 -5.78 9.31
CA GLN A 63 1.38 -5.27 9.47
C GLN A 63 1.40 -3.77 9.76
N ALA A 64 0.61 -2.99 9.01
CA ALA A 64 0.50 -1.54 9.22
C ALA A 64 -0.08 -1.20 10.59
N GLN A 65 -1.10 -1.94 11.05
CA GLN A 65 -1.67 -1.79 12.39
C GLN A 65 -0.63 -2.05 13.48
N GLN A 66 0.11 -3.15 13.37
CA GLN A 66 1.14 -3.49 14.35
C GLN A 66 2.26 -2.42 14.41
N GLN A 67 2.66 -1.87 13.27
CA GLN A 67 3.65 -0.79 13.22
C GLN A 67 3.10 0.50 13.86
N ALA A 68 1.85 0.85 13.60
CA ALA A 68 1.20 2.02 14.19
C ALA A 68 1.11 1.89 15.71
N GLU A 69 0.72 0.72 16.23
CA GLU A 69 0.66 0.45 17.67
C GLU A 69 2.06 0.55 18.31
N GLN A 70 3.09 -0.02 17.68
CA GLN A 70 4.46 0.10 18.17
C GLN A 70 4.95 1.55 18.18
N ALA A 71 4.61 2.33 17.15
CA ALA A 71 4.96 3.73 17.09
C ALA A 71 4.27 4.54 18.21
N GLN A 72 2.99 4.28 18.46
CA GLN A 72 2.24 4.90 19.56
C GLN A 72 2.84 4.56 20.91
N GLN A 73 3.11 3.29 21.19
CA GLN A 73 3.73 2.88 22.47
C GLN A 73 5.10 3.52 22.69
N ARG A 74 5.89 3.69 21.62
CA ARG A 74 7.18 4.38 21.69
C ARG A 74 7.01 5.87 21.98
N ALA A 75 6.06 6.53 21.32
CA ALA A 75 5.74 7.93 21.55
C ALA A 75 5.30 8.17 22.99
N GLU A 76 4.33 7.39 23.50
CA GLU A 76 3.88 7.50 24.89
C GLU A 76 5.02 7.26 25.89
N ARG A 77 5.91 6.29 25.61
CA ARG A 77 7.05 6.02 26.49
C ARG A 77 8.06 7.18 26.47
N ALA A 78 8.24 7.83 25.33
CA ALA A 78 9.08 9.02 25.21
C ALA A 78 8.46 10.20 25.95
N GLU A 79 7.16 10.45 25.77
CA GLU A 79 6.41 11.49 26.46
C GLU A 79 6.46 11.30 27.99
N ARG A 80 6.13 10.11 28.50
CA ARG A 80 6.22 9.82 29.95
C ARG A 80 7.63 10.02 30.52
N ARG A 81 8.68 9.78 29.71
CA ARG A 81 10.06 10.03 30.14
C ARG A 81 10.37 11.52 30.14
N ALA A 82 9.93 12.25 29.13
CA ALA A 82 10.09 13.69 29.04
C ALA A 82 9.34 14.39 30.19
N GLU A 83 8.11 14.00 30.49
CA GLU A 83 7.32 14.50 31.61
C GLU A 83 8.04 14.29 32.95
N ARG A 84 8.50 13.07 33.23
CA ARG A 84 9.26 12.78 34.46
C ARG A 84 10.56 13.58 34.55
N LEU A 85 11.26 13.74 33.44
CA LEU A 85 12.48 14.55 33.41
C LEU A 85 12.16 16.02 33.67
N ALA A 86 11.11 16.55 33.05
CA ALA A 86 10.63 17.90 33.27
C ALA A 86 10.21 18.12 34.72
N GLU A 87 9.53 17.16 35.36
CA GLU A 87 9.21 17.20 36.79
C GLU A 87 10.46 17.22 37.66
N CYS A 88 11.45 16.35 37.40
CA CYS A 88 12.72 16.35 38.12
C CYS A 88 13.48 17.68 37.96
N LEU A 89 13.50 18.26 36.76
CA LEU A 89 14.14 19.56 36.49
C LEU A 89 13.43 20.69 37.25
N ARG A 90 12.08 20.72 37.21
CA ARG A 90 11.27 21.66 37.99
C ARG A 90 11.53 21.53 39.49
N ALA A 91 11.65 20.31 40.01
CA ALA A 91 11.99 20.04 41.42
C ALA A 91 13.39 20.53 41.79
N LEU A 92 14.32 20.56 40.83
CA LEU A 92 15.66 21.13 40.98
C LEU A 92 15.69 22.66 40.78
N GLY A 93 14.55 23.31 40.55
CA GLY A 93 14.43 24.76 40.34
C GLY A 93 14.85 25.23 38.95
N ILE A 94 15.01 24.31 37.99
CA ILE A 94 15.32 24.60 36.59
C ILE A 94 14.02 24.45 35.81
N ASP A 95 13.53 25.52 35.21
CA ASP A 95 12.31 25.49 34.42
C ASP A 95 12.60 24.90 33.02
N PRO A 96 12.12 23.68 32.70
CA PRO A 96 12.43 23.00 31.45
C PRO A 96 11.85 23.71 30.21
N ASP A 97 10.86 24.60 30.39
CA ASP A 97 10.24 25.36 29.30
C ASP A 97 11.15 26.47 28.74
N TYR A 98 12.26 26.79 29.43
CA TYR A 98 13.26 27.76 28.98
C TYR A 98 14.45 27.14 28.22
N ILE A 99 14.49 25.82 28.08
CA ILE A 99 15.52 25.09 27.31
C ILE A 99 14.91 24.73 25.95
N GLN A 100 14.80 25.71 25.05
CA GLN A 100 14.50 25.50 23.62
C GLN A 100 15.78 25.40 22.79
#